data_AF-A0A968MIZ0-F1
#
_entry.id   AF-A0A968MIZ0-F1
#
_cell.length_a   1.000
_cell.length_b   1.000
_cell.length_c   1.000
_cell.angle_alpha   90.00
_cell.angle_beta   90.00
_cell.angle_gamma   90.00
#
_symmetry.space_group_name_H-M   'P 1'
#
loop_
_entity.id
_entity.type
_entity.pdbx_description
1 polymer ?
#
loop_
_entity_poly.entity_id
_entity_poly.type
_entity_poly.pdbx_seq_one_letter_code
_entity_poly.pdbx_strand_id
1 'polypeptide(L)'
;MNLPPAPYADNDAQIVKEYFSSALGINQVILYNSNQTKGLVFDDVFNPEYGELQKSVIKGQTDVFIFYSGHGIPSKDGENVYLFPADGKIERLDLQGYNLNKTL
;
A
#
# COMPACT_ATOMS: atom_id res chain seq x y z
N MET A 1 -2.84 -20.14 -3.55
CA MET A 1 -3.63 -19.74 -4.76
C MET A 1 -2.90 -18.59 -5.42
N ASN A 2 -2.72 -18.58 -6.75
CA ASN A 2 -2.07 -17.45 -7.43
C ASN A 2 -3.11 -16.40 -7.79
N LEU A 3 -2.86 -15.15 -7.41
CA LEU A 3 -3.70 -14.02 -7.81
C LEU A 3 -3.56 -13.79 -9.32
N PRO A 4 -4.65 -13.42 -10.02
CA PRO A 4 -4.55 -13.04 -11.43
C PRO A 4 -3.68 -11.78 -11.59
N PRO A 5 -3.10 -11.52 -12.77
CA PRO A 5 -2.36 -10.27 -12.98
C PRO A 5 -3.28 -9.05 -12.82
N ALA A 6 -2.73 -7.95 -12.31
CA ALA A 6 -3.38 -6.63 -12.26
C ALA A 6 -2.67 -5.70 -13.28
N PRO A 7 -2.95 -5.82 -14.59
CA PRO A 7 -2.12 -5.22 -15.64
C PRO A 7 -2.16 -3.68 -15.67
N TYR A 8 -3.14 -3.05 -15.04
CA TYR A 8 -3.31 -1.59 -15.03
C TYR A 8 -2.71 -0.92 -13.79
N ALA A 9 -2.33 -1.68 -12.76
CA ALA A 9 -1.93 -1.15 -11.46
C ALA A 9 -0.77 -0.14 -11.54
N ASP A 10 0.27 -0.45 -12.30
CA ASP A 10 1.44 0.43 -12.45
C ASP A 10 1.07 1.74 -13.17
N ASN A 11 0.22 1.68 -14.20
CA ASN A 11 -0.23 2.85 -14.95
C ASN A 11 -1.14 3.74 -14.09
N ASP A 12 -2.07 3.15 -13.33
CA ASP A 12 -2.92 3.89 -12.41
C ASP A 12 -2.07 4.63 -11.36
N ALA A 13 -1.07 3.97 -10.80
CA ALA A 13 -0.17 4.56 -9.81
C ALA A 13 0.65 5.73 -10.40
N GLN A 14 1.07 5.63 -11.67
CA GLN A 14 1.74 6.73 -12.37
C GLN A 14 0.82 7.94 -12.56
N ILE A 15 -0.42 7.72 -13.03
CA ILE A 15 -1.40 8.78 -13.21
C ILE A 15 -1.69 9.48 -11.87
N VAL A 16 -1.87 8.71 -10.79
CA VAL A 16 -2.17 9.29 -9.48
C VAL A 16 -0.97 10.00 -8.88
N LYS A 17 0.26 9.55 -9.14
CA LYS A 17 1.47 10.31 -8.78
C LYS A 17 1.44 11.71 -9.40
N GLU A 18 1.12 11.81 -10.69
CA GLU A 18 1.02 13.10 -11.38
C GLU A 18 -0.11 13.98 -10.81
N TYR A 19 -1.25 13.37 -10.49
CA TYR A 19 -2.34 14.05 -9.81
C TYR A 19 -1.93 14.59 -8.44
N PHE A 20 -1.29 13.77 -7.60
CA PHE A 20 -0.81 14.16 -6.27
C PHE A 20 0.19 15.30 -6.34
N SER A 21 1.16 15.24 -7.26
CA SER A 21 2.18 16.28 -7.36
C SER A 21 1.66 17.57 -8.01
N SER A 22 0.85 17.46 -9.07
CA SER A 22 0.52 18.60 -9.94
C SER A 22 -0.81 19.26 -9.59
N ALA A 23 -1.84 18.46 -9.35
CA ALA A 23 -3.18 18.97 -9.08
C ALA A 23 -3.42 19.19 -7.58
N LEU A 24 -2.98 18.25 -6.76
CA LEU A 24 -3.14 18.31 -5.31
C LEU A 24 -2.00 19.08 -4.60
N GLY A 25 -0.86 19.27 -5.28
CA GLY A 25 0.26 20.07 -4.78
C GLY A 25 1.05 19.40 -3.65
N ILE A 26 1.05 18.07 -3.56
CA ILE A 26 1.84 17.34 -2.57
C ILE A 26 3.32 17.38 -2.94
N ASN A 27 4.14 17.94 -2.05
CA ASN A 27 5.58 18.14 -2.29
C ASN A 27 6.40 16.84 -2.27
N GLN A 28 5.95 15.83 -1.51
CA GLN A 28 6.64 14.55 -1.37
C GLN A 28 5.72 13.42 -1.83
N VAL A 29 5.98 12.89 -3.03
CA VAL A 29 5.24 11.77 -3.60
C VAL A 29 6.20 10.63 -3.90
N ILE A 30 5.94 9.47 -3.29
CA ILE A 30 6.71 8.25 -3.49
C ILE A 30 5.89 7.30 -4.38
N LEU A 31 6.53 6.68 -5.36
CA LEU A 31 5.90 5.71 -6.26
C LEU A 31 6.60 4.36 -6.13
N TYR A 32 5.81 3.33 -5.83
CA TYR A 32 6.23 1.93 -5.90
C TYR A 32 5.44 1.24 -7.01
N ASN A 33 6.13 0.59 -7.94
CA ASN A 33 5.50 -0.25 -8.96
C ASN A 33 5.39 -1.71 -8.49
N SER A 34 4.82 -2.57 -9.32
CA SER A 34 4.62 -4.00 -9.05
C SER A 34 5.92 -4.80 -8.81
N ASN A 35 7.06 -4.31 -9.32
CA ASN A 35 8.38 -4.91 -9.08
C ASN A 35 8.96 -4.50 -7.73
N GLN A 36 8.62 -3.30 -7.23
CA GLN A 36 9.08 -2.79 -5.94
C GLN A 36 8.15 -3.18 -4.79
N THR A 37 6.85 -3.33 -5.05
CA THR A 37 5.81 -3.66 -4.05
C THR A 37 5.85 -5.15 -3.69
N LYS A 38 7.02 -5.61 -3.22
CA LYS A 38 7.29 -6.98 -2.75
C LYS A 38 7.22 -7.02 -1.24
N GLY A 39 7.02 -8.21 -0.67
CA GLY A 39 6.73 -8.37 0.76
C GLY A 39 7.67 -7.63 1.71
N LEU A 40 8.99 -7.64 1.45
CA LEU A 40 9.96 -6.91 2.29
C LEU A 40 9.80 -5.38 2.19
N VAL A 41 9.75 -4.83 0.97
CA VAL A 41 9.58 -3.38 0.77
C VAL A 41 8.22 -2.92 1.28
N PHE A 42 7.18 -3.72 1.07
CA PHE A 42 5.84 -3.43 1.54
C PHE A 42 5.79 -3.34 3.08
N ASP A 43 6.44 -4.28 3.77
CA ASP A 43 6.59 -4.25 5.22
C ASP A 43 7.46 -3.05 5.69
N ASP A 44 8.58 -2.78 5.03
CA ASP A 44 9.42 -1.59 5.32
C ASP A 44 8.64 -0.26 5.19
N VAL A 45 7.59 -0.20 4.35
CA VAL A 45 6.73 0.98 4.22
C VAL A 45 5.64 1.02 5.29
N PHE A 46 4.88 -0.06 5.45
CA PHE A 46 3.61 -0.08 6.20
C PHE A 46 3.73 -0.59 7.64
N ASN A 47 4.88 -1.13 8.06
CA ASN A 47 5.01 -1.65 9.41
C ASN A 47 4.82 -0.54 10.46
N PRO A 48 3.92 -0.70 11.45
CA PRO A 48 3.62 0.35 12.41
C PRO A 48 4.74 0.59 13.44
N GLU A 49 5.70 -0.33 13.59
CA GLU A 49 6.78 -0.19 14.56
C GLU A 49 8.01 0.49 13.96
N TYR A 50 8.36 0.15 12.72
CA TYR A 50 9.59 0.63 12.08
C TYR A 50 9.41 1.13 10.64
N GLY A 51 8.19 1.13 10.11
CA GLY A 51 7.95 1.46 8.71
C GLY A 51 8.25 2.92 8.37
N GLU A 52 8.48 3.18 7.10
CA GLU A 52 8.75 4.52 6.57
C GLU A 52 7.59 5.49 6.82
N LEU A 53 6.34 5.03 6.73
CA LEU A 53 5.16 5.85 7.04
C LEU A 53 5.16 6.26 8.52
N GLN A 54 5.35 5.31 9.44
CA GLN A 54 5.41 5.60 10.87
C GLN A 54 6.48 6.65 11.21
N LYS A 55 7.64 6.58 10.55
CA LYS A 55 8.77 7.51 10.78
C LYS A 55 8.51 8.91 10.20
N SER A 56 7.69 8.99 9.16
CA SER A 56 7.45 10.22 8.39
C SER A 56 6.24 11.02 8.91
N VAL A 57 5.36 10.38 9.69
CA VAL A 57 4.14 11.00 10.23
C VAL A 57 4.41 11.68 11.57
N ILE A 58 4.12 12.98 11.62
CA ILE A 58 4.03 13.73 12.87
C ILE A 58 2.55 13.97 13.17
N LYS A 59 2.10 13.44 14.30
CA LYS A 59 0.69 13.52 14.72
C LYS A 59 0.19 14.96 14.72
N GLY A 60 -0.90 15.21 13.99
CA GLY A 60 -1.55 16.52 13.90
C GLY A 60 -0.83 17.54 13.02
N GLN A 61 0.25 17.15 12.33
CA GLN A 61 1.02 18.05 11.45
C GLN A 61 1.21 17.46 10.05
N THR A 62 1.30 16.14 9.93
CA THR A 62 1.47 15.47 8.64
C THR A 62 0.14 14.92 8.15
N ASP A 63 -0.31 15.38 6.98
CA ASP A 63 -1.37 14.72 6.22
C ASP A 63 -0.77 13.66 5.31
N VAL A 64 -1.32 12.44 5.33
CA VAL A 64 -0.85 11.32 4.51
C VAL A 64 -1.94 10.92 3.53
N PHE A 65 -1.56 10.83 2.26
CA PHE A 65 -2.41 10.33 1.18
C PHE A 65 -1.78 9.05 0.62
N ILE A 66 -2.57 7.98 0.56
CA ILE A 66 -2.13 6.69 0.02
C ILE A 66 -3.05 6.32 -1.14
N PHE A 67 -2.45 6.03 -2.28
CA PHE A 67 -3.12 5.41 -3.41
C PHE A 67 -2.57 4.01 -3.62
N TYR A 68 -3.45 3.04 -3.82
CA TYR A 68 -3.11 1.66 -4.10
C TYR A 68 -4.01 1.15 -5.24
N SER A 69 -3.40 0.52 -6.25
CA SER A 69 -4.10 -0.23 -7.30
C SER A 69 -3.54 -1.65 -7.34
N GLY A 70 -4.42 -2.64 -7.26
CA GLY A 70 -4.03 -4.04 -7.07
C GLY A 70 -5.14 -4.87 -6.44
N HIS A 71 -4.79 -6.04 -5.92
CA HIS A 71 -5.76 -6.93 -5.27
C HIS A 71 -5.98 -6.54 -3.82
N GLY A 72 -7.22 -6.17 -3.49
CA GLY A 72 -7.68 -6.17 -2.10
C GLY A 72 -8.04 -7.59 -1.68
N ILE A 73 -7.44 -8.08 -0.60
CA ILE A 73 -7.67 -9.46 -0.13
C ILE A 73 -8.55 -9.42 1.11
N PRO A 74 -9.75 -10.01 1.09
CA PRO A 74 -10.58 -10.12 2.29
C PRO A 74 -10.03 -11.18 3.25
N SER A 75 -10.27 -11.00 4.55
CA SER A 75 -10.10 -12.07 5.54
C SER A 75 -11.06 -13.23 5.26
N LYS A 76 -10.80 -14.39 5.89
CA LYS A 76 -11.62 -15.60 5.70
C LYS A 76 -13.09 -15.41 6.13
N ASP A 77 -13.32 -14.60 7.15
CA ASP A 77 -14.65 -14.20 7.64
C ASP A 77 -15.26 -13.03 6.85
N GLY A 78 -14.48 -12.38 5.99
CA GLY A 78 -14.90 -11.21 5.20
C GLY A 78 -15.01 -9.91 5.99
N GLU A 79 -14.65 -9.88 7.27
CA GLU A 79 -14.77 -8.68 8.11
C GLU A 79 -13.68 -7.63 7.85
N ASN A 80 -12.52 -8.06 7.35
CA ASN A 80 -11.36 -7.20 7.12
C ASN A 80 -10.92 -7.27 5.67
N VAL A 81 -10.39 -6.15 5.16
CA VAL A 81 -9.78 -6.06 3.83
C VAL A 81 -8.34 -5.61 3.98
N TYR A 82 -7.46 -6.24 3.23
CA TYR A 82 -6.02 -6.02 3.31
C TYR A 82 -5.50 -5.49 1.98
N LEU A 83 -4.61 -4.50 2.05
CA LEU A 83 -3.65 -4.25 0.99
C LEU A 83 -2.60 -5.36 1.01
N PHE A 84 -2.13 -5.78 -0.16
CA PHE A 84 -1.28 -6.96 -0.27
C PHE A 84 -0.12 -6.75 -1.26
N PRO A 85 1.10 -7.25 -0.94
CA PRO A 85 2.24 -7.14 -1.84
C PRO A 85 2.06 -8.03 -3.08
N ALA A 86 2.71 -7.65 -4.18
CA ALA A 86 2.58 -8.31 -5.49
C ALA A 86 3.09 -9.77 -5.51
N ASP A 87 3.93 -10.16 -4.55
CA ASP A 87 4.45 -11.52 -4.35
C ASP A 87 3.93 -12.18 -3.05
N GLY A 88 2.91 -11.58 -2.43
CA GLY A 88 2.32 -12.08 -1.20
C GLY A 88 1.68 -13.46 -1.38
N LYS A 89 1.66 -14.24 -0.30
CA LYS A 89 0.98 -15.55 -0.24
C LYS A 89 -0.29 -15.41 0.59
N ILE A 90 -1.46 -15.67 0.00
CA ILE A 90 -2.77 -15.55 0.68
C ILE A 90 -2.79 -16.36 1.99
N GLU A 91 -2.08 -17.48 2.05
CA GLU A 91 -1.95 -18.32 3.26
C GLU A 91 -1.22 -17.60 4.42
N ARG A 92 -0.54 -16.49 4.15
CA ARG A 92 0.18 -15.61 5.09
C ARG A 92 -0.42 -14.20 5.14
N LEU A 93 -1.70 -14.05 4.80
CA LEU A 93 -2.40 -12.75 4.71
C LEU A 93 -2.17 -11.87 5.94
N ASP A 94 -2.38 -12.41 7.14
CA ASP A 94 -2.27 -11.64 8.39
C ASP A 94 -0.83 -11.18 8.70
N LEU A 95 0.17 -11.81 8.09
CA LEU A 95 1.58 -11.44 8.27
C LEU A 95 2.08 -10.48 7.19
N GLN A 96 1.63 -10.65 5.95
CA GLN A 96 2.16 -9.91 4.79
C GLN A 96 1.25 -8.77 4.33
N GLY A 97 -0.03 -8.79 4.72
CA GLY A 97 -1.00 -7.78 4.34
C GLY A 97 -1.08 -6.65 5.35
N TYR A 98 -1.46 -5.48 4.85
CA TYR A 98 -1.82 -4.34 5.69
C TYR A 98 -3.34 -4.28 5.83
N ASN A 99 -3.85 -4.53 7.04
CA ASN A 99 -5.28 -4.47 7.34
C ASN A 99 -5.77 -3.02 7.30
N LEU A 100 -6.74 -2.71 6.45
CA LEU A 100 -7.29 -1.35 6.29
C LEU A 100 -8.08 -0.84 7.49
N ASN A 101 -8.53 -1.73 8.38
CA ASN A 101 -9.17 -1.36 9.64
C ASN A 101 -8.14 -1.02 10.72
N LYS A 102 -6.83 -1.19 10.45
CA LYS A 102 -5.75 -0.83 11.37
C LYS A 102 -5.45 0.67 11.22
N THR A 103 -5.42 1.39 12.34
CA THR A 103 -5.00 2.79 12.37
C THR A 103 -3.48 2.89 12.23
N LEU A 104 -3.01 3.86 11.44
CA LEU A 104 -1.61 4.32 11.43
C LEU A 104 -1.23 4.95 12.78
#